data_AF-A0A1S1T4Y2-F1
#
_entry.id   AF-A0A1S1T4Y2-F1
#
_cell.length_a   1.000
_cell.length_b   1.000
_cell.length_c   1.000
_cell.angle_alpha   90.00
_cell.angle_beta   90.00
_cell.angle_gamma   90.00
#
_symmetry.space_group_name_H-M   'P 1'
#
loop_
_entity.id
_entity.type
_entity.pdbx_description
1 polymer ?
#
loop_
_entity_poly.entity_id
_entity_poly.type
_entity_poly.pdbx_seq_one_letter_code
_entity_poly.pdbx_strand_id
1 'polypeptide(L)'
;MIKAVVVEISESGARIRTSYSAVPDHFYVVLGNYEYFMGATVFRRSKDEIEVEFIKPQPSRFVNVLSRVQFPLATIHDLKSVLEAD
;
A
#
# COMPACT_ATOMS: atom_id res chain seq x y z
N MET A 1 -10.74 8.00 -6.70
CA MET A 1 -9.59 7.42 -5.99
C MET A 1 -9.78 7.68 -4.51
N ILE A 2 -9.77 6.63 -3.69
CA ILE A 2 -9.93 6.76 -2.23
C ILE A 2 -8.54 6.90 -1.63
N LYS A 3 -8.32 7.95 -0.82
CA LYS A 3 -7.09 8.08 -0.05
C LYS A 3 -7.23 7.20 1.20
N ALA A 4 -6.20 6.41 1.46
CA ALA A 4 -6.14 5.52 2.61
C ALA A 4 -4.71 5.49 3.17
N VAL A 5 -4.56 5.01 4.40
CA VAL A 5 -3.27 4.89 5.06
C VAL A 5 -2.87 3.43 5.07
N VAL A 6 -1.73 3.10 4.46
CA VAL A 6 -1.11 1.78 4.64
C VAL A 6 -0.47 1.77 6.04
N VAL A 7 -0.94 0.87 6.90
CA VAL A 7 -0.49 0.72 8.29
C VAL A 7 0.65 -0.30 8.38
N GLU A 8 0.52 -1.39 7.62
CA GLU A 8 1.53 -2.44 7.50
C GLU A 8 1.58 -2.93 6.06
N ILE A 9 2.76 -3.35 5.62
CA ILE A 9 2.97 -3.93 4.30
C ILE A 9 3.97 -5.08 4.38
N SER A 10 3.72 -6.13 3.60
CA SER A 10 4.62 -7.25 3.36
C SER A 10 4.72 -7.50 1.85
N GLU A 11 5.50 -8.49 1.44
CA GLU A 11 5.52 -8.93 0.04
C GLU A 11 4.17 -9.48 -0.40
N SER A 12 3.38 -10.08 0.49
CA SER A 12 2.14 -10.77 0.12
C SER A 12 0.88 -9.94 0.33
N GLY A 13 0.94 -8.82 1.05
CA GLY A 13 -0.25 -8.06 1.38
C GLY A 13 0.00 -6.78 2.16
N ALA A 14 -1.10 -6.16 2.58
CA ALA A 14 -1.07 -4.94 3.37
C ALA A 14 -2.27 -4.85 4.30
N ARG A 15 -2.09 -4.07 5.37
CA ARG A 15 -3.18 -3.59 6.22
C ARG A 15 -3.41 -2.12 5.95
N ILE A 16 -4.64 -1.76 5.61
CA ILE A 16 -5.00 -0.43 5.12
C ILE A 16 -6.10 0.13 6.01
N ARG A 17 -5.87 1.31 6.58
CA ARG A 17 -6.87 2.08 7.31
C ARG A 17 -7.59 3.04 6.37
N THR A 18 -8.92 3.01 6.40
CA THR A 18 -9.77 3.87 5.56
C THR A 18 -11.10 4.15 6.26
N SER A 19 -11.59 5.39 6.15
CA SER A 19 -12.95 5.75 6.59
C SER A 19 -14.02 5.42 5.56
N TYR A 20 -13.63 4.92 4.38
CA TYR A 20 -14.55 4.57 3.32
C TYR A 20 -15.13 3.17 3.54
N SER A 21 -16.43 3.09 3.77
CA SER A 21 -17.11 1.83 4.11
C SER A 21 -17.32 0.88 2.93
N ALA A 22 -17.29 1.38 1.69
CA ALA A 22 -17.66 0.62 0.49
C ALA A 22 -16.46 0.25 -0.41
N VAL A 23 -15.32 -0.13 0.18
CA VAL A 23 -14.16 -0.56 -0.62
C VAL A 23 -14.47 -1.88 -1.36
N PRO A 24 -14.32 -1.93 -2.69
CA PRO A 24 -14.52 -3.16 -3.48
C PRO A 24 -13.65 -4.32 -3.00
N ASP A 25 -14.05 -5.56 -3.30
CA ASP A 25 -13.23 -6.74 -2.97
C ASP A 25 -11.91 -6.78 -3.76
N HIS A 26 -11.91 -6.30 -5.01
CA HIS A 26 -10.74 -6.29 -5.88
C HIS A 26 -10.42 -4.87 -6.31
N PHE A 27 -9.19 -4.42 -6.08
CA PHE A 27 -8.77 -3.06 -6.42
C PHE A 27 -7.24 -2.96 -6.58
N TYR A 28 -6.78 -1.79 -7.00
CA TYR A 28 -5.36 -1.46 -7.01
C TYR A 28 -5.02 -0.57 -5.82
N VAL A 29 -3.99 -0.95 -5.06
CA VAL A 29 -3.28 -0.03 -4.17
C VAL A 29 -2.28 0.72 -5.03
N VAL A 30 -2.36 2.04 -5.00
CA VAL A 30 -1.49 2.92 -5.78
C VAL A 30 -0.63 3.72 -4.81
N LEU A 31 0.68 3.68 -5.01
CA LEU A 31 1.66 4.46 -4.26
C LEU A 31 2.31 5.49 -5.17
N GLY A 32 2.81 6.57 -4.58
CA GLY A 32 3.40 7.64 -5.35
C GLY A 32 2.36 8.50 -6.06
N ASN A 33 2.83 9.24 -7.06
CA ASN A 33 1.96 9.88 -8.05
C ASN A 33 1.65 8.90 -9.22
N TYR A 34 0.96 7.80 -8.90
CA TYR A 34 0.66 6.71 -9.87
C TYR A 34 1.90 5.98 -10.40
N GLU A 35 2.92 5.84 -9.57
CA GLU A 35 4.20 5.26 -9.97
C GLU A 35 4.26 3.75 -9.74
N TYR A 36 3.45 3.25 -8.80
CA TYR A 36 3.42 1.83 -8.46
C TYR A 36 2.01 1.36 -8.16
N PHE A 37 1.64 0.23 -8.78
CA PHE A 37 0.32 -0.36 -8.70
C PHE A 37 0.43 -1.79 -8.20
N MET A 38 -0.29 -2.09 -7.13
CA MET A 38 -0.39 -3.43 -6.54
C MET A 38 -1.84 -3.88 -6.63
N GLY A 39 -2.11 -4.86 -7.48
CA GLY A 39 -3.44 -5.49 -7.50
C GLY A 39 -3.65 -6.23 -6.19
N ALA A 40 -4.80 -5.99 -5.55
CA ALA A 40 -5.12 -6.51 -4.23
C ALA A 40 -6.54 -7.07 -4.17
N THR A 41 -6.73 -8.08 -3.32
CA THR A 41 -8.03 -8.62 -2.95
C THR A 41 -8.23 -8.50 -1.45
N VAL A 42 -9.43 -8.15 -1.01
CA VAL A 42 -9.77 -8.07 0.41
C VAL A 42 -9.93 -9.48 0.97
N PHE A 43 -9.14 -9.84 1.96
CA PHE A 43 -9.32 -11.11 2.68
C PHE A 43 -10.05 -10.92 4.00
N ARG A 44 -9.93 -9.74 4.64
CA ARG A 44 -10.61 -9.44 5.90
C ARG A 44 -10.98 -7.97 6.02
N ARG A 45 -12.16 -7.71 6.58
CA ARG A 45 -12.64 -6.37 6.93
C ARG A 45 -12.84 -6.27 8.43
N SER A 46 -12.37 -5.17 9.01
CA SER A 46 -12.67 -4.71 10.35
C SER A 46 -13.28 -3.31 10.27
N LYS A 47 -13.66 -2.71 11.40
CA LYS A 47 -14.42 -1.45 11.43
C LYS A 47 -13.77 -0.33 10.61
N ASP A 48 -12.46 -0.12 10.78
CA ASP A 48 -11.71 0.97 10.15
C ASP A 48 -10.49 0.50 9.35
N GLU A 49 -10.25 -0.82 9.31
CA GLU A 49 -9.11 -1.41 8.61
C GLU A 49 -9.56 -2.56 7.71
N ILE A 50 -8.95 -2.63 6.53
CA ILE A 50 -9.05 -3.75 5.62
C ILE A 50 -7.69 -4.41 5.52
N GLU A 51 -7.68 -5.73 5.55
CA GLU A 51 -6.49 -6.53 5.29
C GLU A 51 -6.63 -7.13 3.89
N VAL A 52 -5.58 -6.97 3.09
CA VAL A 52 -5.58 -7.35 1.68
C VAL A 52 -4.41 -8.27 1.34
N GLU A 53 -4.66 -9.16 0.39
CA GLU A 53 -3.63 -9.98 -0.26
C GLU A 53 -3.31 -9.39 -1.63
N PHE A 54 -2.04 -9.35 -1.99
CA PHE A 54 -1.61 -8.93 -3.32
C PHE A 54 -1.73 -10.09 -4.31
N ILE A 55 -2.32 -9.80 -5.48
CA ILE A 55 -2.48 -10.77 -6.58
C ILE A 55 -1.12 -11.32 -7.04
N LYS A 56 -0.08 -10.47 -6.97
CA LYS A 56 1.32 -10.87 -7.17
C LYS A 56 2.12 -10.44 -5.94
N PRO A 57 3.01 -11.29 -5.42
CA PRO A 57 3.94 -10.87 -4.39
C PRO A 57 4.80 -9.70 -4.86
N GLN A 58 5.02 -8.73 -3.98
CA GLN A 58 5.88 -7.58 -4.23
C GLN A 58 7.34 -7.95 -3.98
N PRO A 59 8.31 -7.35 -4.69
CA PRO A 59 9.72 -7.64 -4.47
C PRO A 59 10.15 -7.29 -3.05
N SER A 60 10.94 -8.15 -2.38
CA SER A 60 11.45 -7.85 -1.04
C SER A 60 12.28 -6.57 -0.99
N ARG A 61 13.01 -6.23 -2.06
CA ARG A 61 13.72 -4.93 -2.18
C ARG A 61 12.74 -3.76 -2.02
N PHE A 62 11.58 -3.84 -2.66
CA PHE A 62 10.56 -2.80 -2.59
C PHE A 62 10.00 -2.63 -1.18
N VAL A 63 9.62 -3.74 -0.52
CA VAL A 63 9.13 -3.73 0.86
C VAL A 63 10.19 -3.20 1.84
N ASN A 64 11.45 -3.60 1.65
CA ASN A 64 12.58 -3.11 2.44
C ASN A 64 12.83 -1.61 2.27
N VAL A 65 12.62 -1.06 1.08
CA VAL A 65 12.74 0.39 0.86
C VAL A 65 11.61 1.11 1.59
N LEU A 66 10.36 0.62 1.50
CA LEU A 66 9.23 1.22 2.20
C LEU A 66 9.40 1.19 3.73
N SER A 67 10.01 0.15 4.30
CA SER A 67 10.24 0.07 5.76
C SER A 67 11.25 1.11 6.28
N ARG A 68 12.09 1.67 5.41
CA ARG A 68 13.06 2.72 5.75
C ARG A 68 12.47 4.13 5.68
N VAL A 69 11.29 4.28 5.10
CA VAL A 69 10.61 5.59 5.01
C VAL A 69 10.08 5.96 6.40
N GLN A 70 10.63 7.02 7.00
CA GLN A 70 10.20 7.48 8.32
C GLN A 70 8.89 8.27 8.26
N PHE A 71 8.01 8.02 9.23
CA PHE A 71 6.74 8.71 9.44
C PHE A 71 6.98 10.18 9.88
N PRO A 72 6.08 11.14 9.59
CA PRO A 72 4.81 11.01 8.87
C PRO A 72 5.06 10.82 7.39
N LEU A 73 4.20 10.03 6.74
CA LEU A 73 4.05 9.98 5.29
C LEU A 73 3.78 11.41 4.79
N ALA A 74 4.83 12.23 4.65
CA ALA A 74 4.90 13.21 3.60
C ALA A 74 4.60 12.37 2.38
N THR A 75 3.39 12.55 1.85
CA THR A 75 2.84 11.84 0.71
C THR A 75 3.99 11.40 -0.18
N ILE A 76 4.17 10.09 -0.38
CA ILE A 76 5.14 9.63 -1.38
C ILE A 76 4.64 10.26 -2.68
N HIS A 77 5.23 11.40 -3.04
CA HIS A 77 4.90 12.18 -4.22
C HIS A 77 5.78 11.72 -5.38
N ASP A 78 6.93 11.15 -5.04
CA ASP A 78 7.93 10.60 -5.94
C ASP A 78 8.50 9.32 -5.31
N LEU A 79 7.99 8.19 -5.77
CA LEU A 79 8.49 6.88 -5.36
C LEU A 79 9.82 6.56 -6.06
N LYS A 80 10.08 7.13 -7.24
CA LYS A 80 11.35 6.90 -7.94
C LYS A 80 12.52 7.40 -7.11
N SER A 81 12.43 8.60 -6.54
CA SER A 81 13.49 9.13 -5.67
C SER A 81 13.77 8.24 -4.46
N VAL A 82 12.73 7.55 -3.96
CA VAL A 82 12.84 6.61 -2.83
C VAL A 82 13.48 5.28 -3.27
N LEU A 83 13.23 4.82 -4.50
CA LEU A 83 13.78 3.58 -5.05
C LEU A 83 15.19 3.72 -5.61
N GLU A 84 15.62 4.93 -5.99
CA GLU A 84 16.94 5.24 -6.53
C GLU A 84 18.00 5.58 -5.45
N ALA A 85 17.59 5.79 -4.20
CA ALA A 85 18.50 6.15 -3.09
C ALA A 85 19.35 4.99 -2.52
N ASP A 86 19.32 3.81 -3.17
CA ASP A 86 20.14 2.63 -2.85
C ASP A 86 21.14 2.31 -3.96
#